data_AF-A0A7C9FRK8-F1
#
_entry.id   AF-A0A7C9FRK8-F1
#
_cell.length_a   1.000
_cell.length_b   1.000
_cell.length_c   1.000
_cell.angle_alpha   90.00
_cell.angle_beta   90.00
_cell.angle_gamma   90.00
#
_symmetry.space_group_name_H-M   'P 1'
#
loop_
_entity.id
_entity.type
_entity.pdbx_description
1 polymer ?
#
loop_
_entity_poly.entity_id
_entity_poly.type
_entity_poly.pdbx_seq_one_letter_code
_entity_poly.pdbx_strand_id
1 'polypeptide(L)'
;MNIKHVVATGLADRLTLDEAADFVARETGKLRDYVISYLTDCAEQGYFLAEVVLVADYENVSHISRVDSSKSTLSSAALIEWLNDEIEDAHQKARVAIARKETNKWGYPGKPEDVRVHLIPWSEQLDDLSRDEAISMTAHGWTECFARDVAEGQRWEGKEYDAKFGVVWAEYLNIFVALADTLPLTYEVSGLRWRGAQLPSDWLTSLLLEKGDLREWAKIHAPEIAKSRLLAEPNLAVVNTESPEQATEIAMTSAVSTSGPSEWANTGSWQDKARGIADELFDHDTSLQTRDSLKNYSKRVMNVMQERQIHGPRGRIDNPLTVQREALQGDKWWAKKQK
;
A
#
# COMPACT_ATOMS: atom_id res chain seq x y z
N MET A 1 44.13 -12.90 -46.37
CA MET A 1 43.20 -11.78 -46.18
C MET A 1 42.60 -11.91 -44.80
N ASN A 2 42.97 -11.02 -43.91
CA ASN A 2 42.61 -11.01 -42.49
C ASN A 2 41.88 -9.69 -42.26
N ILE A 3 40.55 -9.74 -42.12
CA ILE A 3 39.70 -8.58 -41.87
C ILE A 3 38.73 -8.93 -40.76
N LYS A 4 39.06 -8.38 -39.59
CA LYS A 4 38.19 -7.87 -38.53
C LYS A 4 37.42 -8.90 -37.69
N HIS A 5 38.05 -9.19 -36.55
CA HIS A 5 37.39 -9.07 -35.24
C HIS A 5 36.45 -7.85 -35.23
N VAL A 6 35.18 -8.08 -35.50
CA VAL A 6 34.11 -7.20 -35.02
C VAL A 6 33.91 -7.57 -33.56
N VAL A 7 34.44 -6.68 -32.73
CA VAL A 7 34.13 -6.41 -31.33
C VAL A 7 32.79 -7.04 -30.90
N ALA A 8 32.90 -8.19 -30.22
CA ALA A 8 31.81 -8.90 -29.57
C ALA A 8 31.48 -8.27 -28.19
N THR A 9 31.21 -6.96 -28.13
CA THR A 9 30.86 -6.26 -26.88
C THR A 9 29.56 -5.47 -26.97
N GLY A 10 28.57 -6.00 -27.70
CA GLY A 10 27.21 -5.44 -27.71
C GLY A 10 26.11 -6.37 -28.26
N LEU A 11 26.47 -7.60 -28.66
CA LEU A 11 25.54 -8.60 -29.21
C LEU A 11 25.05 -9.61 -28.17
N ALA A 12 25.57 -9.58 -26.94
CA ALA A 12 25.09 -10.44 -25.85
C ALA A 12 23.75 -9.98 -25.24
N ASP A 13 23.28 -8.76 -25.57
CA ASP A 13 22.09 -8.13 -24.98
C ASP A 13 20.89 -8.08 -25.92
N ARG A 14 20.97 -8.74 -27.08
CA ARG A 14 19.92 -8.73 -28.11
C ARG A 14 19.30 -10.11 -28.25
N LEU A 15 18.00 -10.21 -27.98
CA LEU A 15 17.21 -11.42 -28.19
C LEU A 15 16.57 -11.37 -29.57
N THR A 16 16.52 -12.49 -30.27
CA THR A 16 15.59 -12.63 -31.41
C THR A 16 14.14 -12.54 -30.92
N LEU A 17 13.20 -12.17 -31.79
CA LEU A 17 11.76 -12.21 -31.44
C LEU A 17 11.33 -13.61 -30.96
N ASP A 18 11.90 -14.66 -31.54
CA ASP A 18 11.67 -16.04 -31.12
C ASP A 18 12.20 -16.33 -29.70
N GLU A 19 13.42 -15.91 -29.37
CA GLU A 19 13.99 -16.09 -28.02
C GLU A 19 13.26 -15.25 -26.97
N ALA A 20 12.87 -14.03 -27.32
CA ALA A 20 12.05 -13.17 -26.47
C ALA A 20 10.68 -13.78 -26.21
N ALA A 21 10.05 -14.36 -27.24
CA ALA A 21 8.77 -15.03 -27.07
C ALA A 21 8.86 -16.28 -26.21
N ASP A 22 9.94 -17.06 -26.33
CA ASP A 22 10.18 -18.23 -25.47
C ASP A 22 10.40 -17.84 -24.00
N PHE A 23 11.06 -16.70 -23.76
CA PHE A 23 11.20 -16.14 -22.42
C PHE A 23 9.84 -15.70 -21.84
N VAL A 24 9.10 -14.87 -22.59
CA VAL A 24 7.82 -14.32 -22.14
C VAL A 24 6.76 -15.41 -21.97
N ALA A 25 6.68 -16.39 -22.87
CA ALA A 25 5.76 -17.51 -22.75
C ALA A 25 6.02 -18.35 -21.49
N ARG A 26 7.30 -18.51 -21.11
CA ARG A 26 7.71 -19.24 -19.90
C ARG A 26 7.30 -18.51 -18.62
N GLU A 27 7.53 -17.20 -18.56
CA GLU A 27 7.22 -16.39 -17.38
C GLU A 27 5.71 -16.14 -17.21
N THR A 28 4.99 -15.92 -18.32
CA THR A 28 3.57 -15.53 -18.27
C THR A 28 2.61 -16.71 -18.39
N GLY A 29 3.10 -17.90 -18.79
CA GLY A 29 2.27 -19.07 -19.08
C GLY A 29 1.37 -18.92 -20.32
N LYS A 30 1.60 -17.89 -21.15
CA LYS A 30 0.86 -17.66 -22.40
C LYS A 30 1.36 -18.56 -23.52
N LEU A 31 0.50 -18.83 -24.51
CA LEU A 31 0.88 -19.58 -25.70
C LEU A 31 1.94 -18.81 -26.49
N ARG A 32 3.03 -19.49 -26.85
CA ARG A 32 4.17 -18.93 -27.60
C ARG A 32 3.73 -18.18 -28.86
N ASP A 33 2.82 -18.76 -29.65
CA ASP A 33 2.33 -18.14 -30.90
C ASP A 33 1.60 -16.81 -30.68
N TYR A 34 0.86 -16.71 -29.56
CA TYR A 34 0.22 -15.45 -29.16
C TYR A 34 1.28 -14.41 -28.78
N VAL A 35 2.30 -14.82 -28.03
CA VAL A 35 3.40 -13.94 -27.61
C VAL A 35 4.20 -13.44 -28.82
N ILE A 36 4.49 -14.30 -29.80
CA ILE A 36 5.19 -13.91 -31.04
C ILE A 36 4.39 -12.88 -31.83
N SER A 37 3.09 -13.15 -32.05
CA SER A 37 2.23 -12.21 -32.76
C SER A 37 2.20 -10.86 -32.07
N TYR A 38 2.06 -10.86 -30.74
CA TYR A 38 1.99 -9.66 -29.93
C TYR A 38 3.30 -8.86 -29.93
N LEU A 39 4.45 -9.52 -29.73
CA LEU A 39 5.76 -8.86 -29.81
C LEU A 39 6.05 -8.30 -31.21
N THR A 40 5.58 -8.98 -32.26
CA THR A 40 5.71 -8.50 -33.65
C THR A 40 4.87 -7.23 -33.86
N ASP A 41 3.61 -7.22 -33.45
CA ASP A 41 2.74 -6.04 -33.52
C ASP A 41 3.33 -4.87 -32.73
N CYS A 42 3.93 -5.13 -31.57
CA CYS A 42 4.57 -4.11 -30.75
C CYS A 42 5.84 -3.52 -31.42
N ALA A 43 6.64 -4.36 -32.08
CA ALA A 43 7.79 -3.92 -32.85
C ALA A 43 7.38 -3.06 -34.05
N GLU A 44 6.32 -3.47 -34.77
CA GLU A 44 5.79 -2.72 -35.92
C GLU A 44 5.19 -1.36 -35.53
N GLN A 45 4.56 -1.27 -34.36
CA GLN A 45 4.01 -0.03 -33.81
C GLN A 45 5.07 0.86 -33.12
N GLY A 46 6.32 0.40 -33.03
CA GLY A 46 7.44 1.17 -32.49
C GLY A 46 7.49 1.30 -30.98
N TYR A 47 6.83 0.39 -30.24
CA TYR A 47 6.88 0.39 -28.76
C TYR A 47 8.27 0.05 -28.22
N PHE A 48 9.10 -0.66 -29.00
CA PHE A 48 10.51 -0.85 -28.69
C PHE A 48 11.36 -0.84 -29.96
N LEU A 49 12.63 -0.46 -29.82
CA LEU A 49 13.63 -0.48 -30.88
C LEU A 49 13.99 -1.93 -31.21
N ALA A 50 13.26 -2.53 -32.13
CA ALA A 50 13.62 -3.79 -32.76
C ALA A 50 14.31 -3.51 -34.10
N GLU A 51 15.44 -4.16 -34.37
CA GLU A 51 16.03 -4.17 -35.71
C GLU A 51 15.26 -5.21 -36.53
N VAL A 52 14.15 -4.75 -37.13
CA VAL A 52 13.22 -5.59 -37.90
C VAL A 52 13.85 -5.91 -39.25
N VAL A 53 14.24 -7.18 -39.44
CA VAL A 53 14.70 -7.66 -40.75
C VAL A 53 13.48 -8.09 -41.54
N LEU A 54 13.07 -7.24 -42.48
CA LEU A 54 12.02 -7.57 -43.44
C LEU A 54 12.60 -8.47 -44.55
N VAL A 55 12.00 -9.64 -44.78
CA VAL A 55 12.32 -10.44 -45.97
C VAL A 55 11.66 -9.77 -47.17
N ALA A 56 12.41 -8.93 -47.88
CA ALA A 56 12.03 -8.50 -49.21
C ALA A 56 12.42 -9.59 -50.21
N ASP A 57 11.60 -10.64 -50.31
CA ASP A 57 11.49 -11.43 -51.53
C ASP A 57 10.35 -12.43 -51.40
N TYR A 58 9.32 -12.26 -52.24
CA TYR A 58 8.68 -13.30 -53.04
C TYR A 58 7.66 -12.61 -53.96
N GLU A 59 7.93 -12.63 -55.26
CA GLU A 59 7.25 -11.92 -56.36
C GLU A 59 5.73 -12.14 -56.50
N ASN A 60 5.00 -12.76 -55.57
CA ASN A 60 3.59 -13.11 -55.78
C ASN A 60 2.67 -13.18 -54.54
N VAL A 61 2.95 -12.43 -53.46
CA VAL A 61 1.99 -12.31 -52.35
C VAL A 61 1.75 -10.84 -52.02
N SER A 62 0.47 -10.46 -52.07
CA SER A 62 -0.05 -9.12 -51.77
C SER A 62 0.55 -8.52 -50.48
N HIS A 63 1.32 -7.43 -50.63
CA HIS A 63 1.52 -6.29 -49.72
C HIS A 63 1.42 -6.48 -48.19
N ILE A 64 1.82 -7.62 -47.64
CA ILE A 64 2.06 -7.76 -46.20
C ILE A 64 3.54 -8.04 -46.03
N SER A 65 4.30 -7.00 -45.70
CA SER A 65 5.67 -7.12 -45.22
C SER A 65 5.68 -8.08 -44.04
N ARG A 66 6.22 -9.29 -44.20
CA ARG A 66 6.35 -10.25 -43.10
C ARG A 66 7.69 -10.04 -42.40
N VAL A 67 7.63 -9.72 -41.12
CA VAL A 67 8.79 -9.65 -40.22
C VAL A 67 9.41 -11.05 -40.08
N ASP A 68 10.72 -11.17 -40.31
CA ASP A 68 11.45 -12.41 -40.01
C ASP A 68 11.72 -12.50 -38.51
N SER A 69 10.91 -13.26 -37.77
CA SER A 69 11.03 -13.42 -36.32
C SER A 69 12.39 -14.00 -35.90
N SER A 70 13.01 -14.80 -36.77
CA SER A 70 14.28 -15.47 -36.51
C SER A 70 15.51 -14.57 -36.69
N LYS A 71 15.34 -13.43 -37.36
CA LYS A 71 16.42 -12.47 -37.65
C LYS A 71 16.21 -11.10 -37.01
N SER A 72 14.98 -10.79 -36.62
CA SER A 72 14.66 -9.53 -35.96
C SER A 72 15.09 -9.59 -34.50
N THR A 73 15.90 -8.61 -34.07
CA THR A 73 16.47 -8.58 -32.72
C THR A 73 15.96 -7.39 -31.93
N LEU A 74 15.71 -7.59 -30.65
CA LEU A 74 15.25 -6.57 -29.70
C LEU A 74 16.17 -6.53 -28.48
N SER A 75 16.34 -5.34 -27.91
CA SER A 75 17.14 -5.15 -26.70
C SER A 75 16.47 -5.83 -25.52
N SER A 76 17.20 -6.70 -24.82
CA SER A 76 16.75 -7.37 -23.59
C SER A 76 16.33 -6.35 -22.51
N ALA A 77 17.05 -5.24 -22.36
CA ALA A 77 16.67 -4.17 -21.44
C ALA A 77 15.34 -3.49 -21.82
N ALA A 78 15.12 -3.24 -23.10
CA ALA A 78 13.86 -2.64 -23.58
C ALA A 78 12.68 -3.62 -23.44
N LEU A 79 12.91 -4.92 -23.63
CA LEU A 79 11.92 -5.95 -23.37
C LEU A 79 11.56 -6.04 -21.89
N ILE A 80 12.55 -5.98 -21.01
CA ILE A 80 12.34 -6.02 -19.56
C ILE A 80 11.59 -4.78 -19.08
N GLU A 81 11.96 -3.59 -19.55
CA GLU A 81 11.27 -2.33 -19.26
C GLU A 81 9.82 -2.37 -19.74
N TRP A 82 9.60 -2.78 -21.00
CA TRP A 82 8.25 -2.94 -21.54
C TRP A 82 7.45 -4.05 -20.86
N LEU A 83 8.07 -5.17 -20.48
CA LEU A 83 7.40 -6.22 -19.71
C LEU A 83 7.00 -5.71 -18.33
N ASN A 84 7.84 -4.90 -17.68
CA ASN A 84 7.48 -4.28 -16.40
C ASN A 84 6.32 -3.30 -16.57
N ASP A 85 6.31 -2.49 -17.63
CA ASP A 85 5.21 -1.57 -17.94
C ASP A 85 3.91 -2.32 -18.28
N GLU A 86 3.97 -3.38 -19.09
CA GLU A 86 2.81 -4.18 -19.48
C GLU A 86 2.33 -5.07 -18.32
N ILE A 87 3.24 -5.55 -17.46
CA ILE A 87 2.89 -6.25 -16.20
C ILE A 87 2.21 -5.27 -15.26
N GLU A 88 2.70 -4.03 -15.12
CA GLU A 88 2.05 -3.04 -14.27
C GLU A 88 0.71 -2.59 -14.85
N ASP A 89 0.59 -2.41 -16.16
CA ASP A 89 -0.70 -2.13 -16.82
C ASP A 89 -1.66 -3.33 -16.71
N ALA A 90 -1.17 -4.56 -16.82
CA ALA A 90 -1.96 -5.77 -16.60
C ALA A 90 -2.38 -5.93 -15.13
N HIS A 91 -1.47 -5.65 -14.18
CA HIS A 91 -1.77 -5.58 -12.75
C HIS A 91 -2.78 -4.49 -12.46
N GLN A 92 -2.67 -3.33 -13.10
CA GLN A 92 -3.61 -2.23 -12.94
C GLN A 92 -4.98 -2.59 -13.52
N LYS A 93 -5.05 -3.19 -14.71
CA LYS A 93 -6.28 -3.77 -15.29
C LYS A 93 -6.88 -4.84 -14.39
N ALA A 94 -6.07 -5.70 -13.77
CA ALA A 94 -6.52 -6.73 -12.85
C ALA A 94 -7.04 -6.14 -11.52
N ARG A 95 -6.33 -5.18 -10.92
CA ARG A 95 -6.78 -4.42 -9.75
C ARG A 95 -8.11 -3.71 -10.05
N VAL A 96 -8.23 -3.10 -11.23
CA VAL A 96 -9.47 -2.47 -11.69
C VAL A 96 -10.61 -3.47 -11.83
N ALA A 97 -10.34 -4.64 -12.42
CA ALA A 97 -11.34 -5.69 -12.57
C ALA A 97 -11.79 -6.27 -11.21
N ILE A 98 -10.85 -6.47 -10.27
CA ILE A 98 -11.14 -6.95 -8.90
C ILE A 98 -11.94 -5.90 -8.13
N ALA A 99 -11.51 -4.65 -8.13
CA ALA A 99 -12.21 -3.56 -7.49
C ALA A 99 -13.62 -3.39 -8.08
N ARG A 100 -13.78 -3.50 -9.40
CA ARG A 100 -15.10 -3.50 -10.07
C ARG A 100 -15.97 -4.68 -9.65
N LYS A 101 -15.38 -5.87 -9.51
CA LYS A 101 -16.09 -7.08 -9.07
C LYS A 101 -16.57 -6.95 -7.63
N GLU A 102 -15.74 -6.45 -6.72
CA GLU A 102 -16.13 -6.22 -5.32
C GLU A 102 -17.14 -5.08 -5.20
N THR A 103 -16.93 -3.94 -5.84
CA THR A 103 -17.91 -2.82 -5.82
C THR A 103 -19.29 -3.24 -6.34
N ASN A 104 -19.34 -4.01 -7.44
CA ASN A 104 -20.59 -4.60 -7.95
C ASN A 104 -21.25 -5.56 -6.94
N LYS A 105 -20.46 -6.38 -6.24
CA LYS A 105 -20.96 -7.31 -5.21
C LYS A 105 -21.58 -6.58 -4.01
N TRP A 106 -21.09 -5.38 -3.69
CA TRP A 106 -21.59 -4.57 -2.59
C TRP A 106 -22.63 -3.52 -3.00
N GLY A 107 -22.98 -3.43 -4.30
CA GLY A 107 -24.02 -2.54 -4.81
C GLY A 107 -23.60 -1.07 -4.94
N TYR A 108 -22.31 -0.77 -4.89
CA TYR A 108 -21.78 0.57 -5.11
C TYR A 108 -21.23 0.66 -6.55
N PRO A 109 -21.79 1.49 -7.44
CA PRO A 109 -21.20 1.71 -8.75
C PRO A 109 -19.94 2.58 -8.60
N GLY A 110 -18.77 1.95 -8.52
CA GLY A 110 -17.49 2.67 -8.55
C GLY A 110 -17.29 3.33 -9.91
N LYS A 111 -16.97 4.63 -9.95
CA LYS A 111 -16.62 5.30 -11.21
C LYS A 111 -15.23 4.82 -11.66
N PRO A 112 -14.95 4.72 -12.97
CA PRO A 112 -13.63 4.30 -13.46
C PRO A 112 -12.47 5.15 -12.91
N GLU A 113 -12.75 6.41 -12.58
CA GLU A 113 -11.82 7.35 -11.94
C GLU A 113 -11.45 6.92 -10.52
N ASP A 114 -12.40 6.36 -9.76
CA ASP A 114 -12.21 5.89 -8.37
C ASP A 114 -11.37 4.61 -8.29
N VAL A 115 -11.04 4.00 -9.44
CA VAL A 115 -10.30 2.74 -9.54
C VAL A 115 -8.88 2.93 -10.08
N ARG A 116 -8.47 4.18 -10.38
CA ARG A 116 -7.06 4.45 -10.67
C ARG A 116 -6.29 4.37 -9.37
N VAL A 117 -5.47 3.33 -9.26
CA VAL A 117 -4.48 3.23 -8.19
C VAL A 117 -3.37 4.18 -8.62
N HIS A 118 -3.40 5.39 -8.08
CA HIS A 118 -2.25 6.27 -8.19
C HIS A 118 -1.14 5.63 -7.35
N LEU A 119 -0.05 5.23 -8.01
CA LEU A 119 1.18 4.88 -7.30
C LEU A 119 1.65 6.15 -6.61
N ILE A 120 1.41 6.23 -5.31
CA ILE A 120 1.86 7.32 -4.47
C ILE A 120 3.40 7.31 -4.54
N PRO A 121 4.08 8.44 -4.80
CA PRO A 121 5.54 8.50 -4.77
C PRO A 121 6.08 7.97 -3.44
N TRP A 122 7.24 7.31 -3.47
CA TRP A 122 7.84 6.74 -2.26
C TRP A 122 8.05 7.77 -1.15
N SER A 123 8.34 9.03 -1.49
CA SER A 123 8.43 10.11 -0.52
C SER A 123 7.15 10.29 0.29
N GLU A 124 5.99 10.27 -0.37
CA GLU A 124 4.67 10.44 0.27
C GLU A 124 4.27 9.17 1.02
N GLN A 125 4.54 7.99 0.48
CA GLN A 125 4.34 6.73 1.20
C GLN A 125 5.16 6.69 2.51
N LEU A 126 6.44 7.05 2.46
CA LEU A 126 7.31 7.06 3.65
C LEU A 126 6.83 8.10 4.67
N ASP A 127 6.29 9.23 4.22
CA ASP A 127 5.70 10.23 5.11
C ASP A 127 4.42 9.73 5.77
N ASP A 128 3.57 8.99 5.07
CA ASP A 128 2.38 8.36 5.64
C ASP A 128 2.76 7.26 6.65
N LEU A 129 3.71 6.38 6.29
CA LEU A 129 4.26 5.36 7.18
C LEU A 129 4.90 5.98 8.44
N SER A 130 5.56 7.13 8.29
CA SER A 130 6.16 7.85 9.43
C SER A 130 5.11 8.41 10.39
N ARG A 131 3.88 8.66 9.93
CA ARG A 131 2.77 9.18 10.75
C ARG A 131 1.90 8.10 11.36
N ASP A 132 1.79 6.95 10.70
CA ASP A 132 1.03 5.81 11.24
C ASP A 132 1.83 5.10 12.34
N GLU A 133 1.37 5.24 13.59
CA GLU A 133 1.96 4.56 14.75
C GLU A 133 1.44 3.14 14.95
N ALA A 134 0.29 2.80 14.35
CA ALA A 134 -0.33 1.49 14.47
C ALA A 134 0.19 0.49 13.42
N ILE A 135 1.07 0.94 12.53
CA ILE A 135 1.56 0.07 11.47
C ILE A 135 2.41 -1.07 12.01
N SER A 136 2.12 -2.25 11.47
CA SER A 136 2.86 -3.48 11.69
C SER A 136 3.27 -4.06 10.33
N MET A 137 4.54 -4.40 10.18
CA MET A 137 5.07 -5.01 8.95
C MET A 137 5.99 -6.16 9.30
N THR A 138 6.25 -7.03 8.34
CA THR A 138 7.26 -8.08 8.49
C THR A 138 8.66 -7.48 8.58
N ALA A 139 9.62 -8.23 9.11
CA ALA A 139 11.02 -7.81 9.13
C ALA A 139 11.54 -7.49 7.71
N HIS A 140 11.14 -8.29 6.72
CA HIS A 140 11.41 -8.02 5.31
C HIS A 140 10.83 -6.67 4.85
N GLY A 141 9.57 -6.40 5.19
CA GLY A 141 8.90 -5.14 4.85
C GLY A 141 9.59 -3.92 5.46
N TRP A 142 9.93 -3.98 6.75
CA TRP A 142 10.68 -2.90 7.40
C TRP A 142 12.05 -2.66 6.78
N THR A 143 12.78 -3.74 6.45
CA THR A 143 14.09 -3.66 5.76
C THR A 143 13.98 -2.92 4.43
N GLU A 144 12.93 -3.21 3.66
CA GLU A 144 12.65 -2.50 2.41
C GLU A 144 12.37 -1.01 2.65
N CYS A 145 11.50 -0.68 3.61
CA CYS A 145 11.19 0.70 3.94
C CYS A 145 12.43 1.49 4.40
N PHE A 146 13.31 0.90 5.20
CA PHE A 146 14.56 1.57 5.61
C PHE A 146 15.52 1.77 4.45
N ALA A 147 15.66 0.79 3.56
CA ALA A 147 16.48 0.94 2.36
C ALA A 147 15.93 2.04 1.43
N ARG A 148 14.59 2.12 1.30
CA ARG A 148 13.91 3.19 0.55
C ARG A 148 14.12 4.54 1.21
N ASP A 149 14.04 4.62 2.54
CA ASP A 149 14.30 5.85 3.29
C ASP A 149 15.70 6.40 3.03
N VAL A 150 16.72 5.53 3.06
CA VAL A 150 18.11 5.93 2.74
C VAL A 150 18.23 6.39 1.29
N ALA A 151 17.64 5.65 0.34
CA ALA A 151 17.70 5.99 -1.08
C ALA A 151 17.06 7.36 -1.37
N GLU A 152 15.89 7.63 -0.78
CA GLU A 152 15.18 8.91 -0.89
C GLU A 152 15.97 10.05 -0.22
N GLY A 153 16.47 9.83 0.99
CA GLY A 153 17.27 10.82 1.71
C GLY A 153 18.56 11.19 0.99
N GLN A 154 19.15 10.25 0.25
CA GLN A 154 20.35 10.45 -0.57
C GLN A 154 20.06 10.80 -2.03
N ARG A 155 18.78 10.84 -2.43
CA ARG A 155 18.31 11.11 -3.80
C ARG A 155 18.96 10.20 -4.85
N TRP A 156 19.00 8.90 -4.57
CA TRP A 156 19.51 7.93 -5.54
C TRP A 156 18.53 7.73 -6.69
N GLU A 157 19.04 7.78 -7.92
CA GLU A 157 18.24 7.62 -9.13
C GLU A 157 18.95 6.67 -10.13
N GLY A 158 18.15 6.00 -10.96
CA GLY A 158 18.62 5.12 -12.04
C GLY A 158 19.67 4.09 -11.58
N LYS A 159 20.81 4.04 -12.28
CA LYS A 159 21.87 3.04 -12.02
C LYS A 159 22.48 3.12 -10.62
N GLU A 160 22.48 4.31 -10.01
CA GLU A 160 22.98 4.47 -8.64
C GLU A 160 22.03 3.81 -7.65
N TYR A 161 20.72 4.02 -7.83
CA TYR A 161 19.68 3.37 -7.05
C TYR A 161 19.82 1.84 -7.14
N ASP A 162 19.86 1.29 -8.35
CA ASP A 162 19.95 -0.16 -8.57
C ASP A 162 21.19 -0.79 -7.92
N ALA A 163 22.34 -0.09 -7.99
CA ALA A 163 23.59 -0.59 -7.45
C ALA A 163 23.64 -0.53 -5.91
N LYS A 164 23.08 0.52 -5.29
CA LYS A 164 23.23 0.77 -3.85
C LYS A 164 22.07 0.25 -3.01
N PHE A 165 20.86 0.21 -3.58
CA PHE A 165 19.66 -0.21 -2.85
C PHE A 165 19.80 -1.64 -2.31
N GLY A 166 20.23 -2.59 -3.15
CA GLY A 166 20.41 -3.99 -2.74
C GLY A 166 21.46 -4.15 -1.63
N VAL A 167 22.49 -3.31 -1.61
CA VAL A 167 23.52 -3.31 -0.56
C VAL A 167 22.94 -2.85 0.77
N VAL A 168 22.28 -1.69 0.80
CA VAL A 168 21.65 -1.15 2.03
C VAL A 168 20.56 -2.10 2.54
N TRP A 169 19.76 -2.66 1.64
CA TRP A 169 18.75 -3.64 1.99
C TRP A 169 19.36 -4.87 2.66
N ALA A 170 20.45 -5.41 2.11
CA ALA A 170 21.17 -6.54 2.70
C ALA A 170 21.80 -6.20 4.06
N GLU A 171 22.32 -4.97 4.23
CA GLU A 171 22.87 -4.51 5.52
C GLU A 171 21.80 -4.50 6.62
N TYR A 172 20.63 -3.90 6.35
CA TYR A 172 19.52 -3.93 7.31
C TYR A 172 19.01 -5.34 7.57
N LEU A 173 18.90 -6.18 6.54
CA LEU A 173 18.49 -7.57 6.73
C LEU A 173 19.47 -8.33 7.64
N ASN A 174 20.77 -8.13 7.43
CA ASN A 174 21.81 -8.75 8.26
C ASN A 174 21.71 -8.32 9.73
N ILE A 175 21.37 -7.05 10.01
CA ILE A 175 21.12 -6.56 11.38
C ILE A 175 19.94 -7.32 12.00
N PHE A 176 18.83 -7.43 11.29
CA PHE A 176 17.65 -8.16 11.77
C PHE A 176 17.94 -9.64 12.02
N VAL A 177 18.67 -10.30 11.12
CA VAL A 177 19.04 -11.72 11.26
C VAL A 177 20.02 -11.91 12.43
N ALA A 178 21.02 -11.05 12.57
CA ALA A 178 22.01 -11.13 13.65
C ALA A 178 21.40 -10.91 15.03
N LEU A 179 20.32 -10.12 15.11
CA LEU A 179 19.64 -9.74 16.35
C LEU A 179 18.25 -10.36 16.49
N ALA A 180 17.95 -11.41 15.72
CA ALA A 180 16.60 -11.93 15.55
C ALA A 180 15.96 -12.38 16.88
N ASP A 181 16.76 -12.93 17.80
CA ASP A 181 16.30 -13.39 19.12
C ASP A 181 15.86 -12.25 20.06
N THR A 182 16.21 -11.00 19.72
CA THR A 182 15.87 -9.82 20.53
C THR A 182 14.69 -9.03 19.97
N LEU A 183 14.27 -9.33 18.73
CA LEU A 183 13.22 -8.58 18.05
C LEU A 183 11.85 -8.77 18.74
N PRO A 184 11.02 -7.72 18.85
CA PRO A 184 9.69 -7.79 19.42
C PRO A 184 8.66 -8.37 18.43
N LEU A 185 8.89 -9.60 17.98
CA LEU A 185 8.09 -10.24 16.94
C LEU A 185 6.69 -10.62 17.45
N THR A 186 5.67 -10.44 16.62
CA THR A 186 4.27 -10.85 16.89
C THR A 186 3.71 -11.72 15.77
N TYR A 187 2.78 -12.61 16.10
CA TYR A 187 2.06 -13.41 15.11
C TYR A 187 0.93 -12.60 14.48
N GLU A 188 0.87 -12.52 13.15
CA GLU A 188 -0.16 -11.77 12.42
C GLU A 188 -1.59 -12.10 12.86
N VAL A 189 -1.93 -13.38 12.95
CA VAL A 189 -3.32 -13.82 13.22
C VAL A 189 -3.75 -13.57 14.67
N SER A 190 -2.81 -13.65 15.62
CA SER A 190 -3.14 -13.63 17.05
C SER A 190 -2.75 -12.34 17.77
N GLY A 191 -1.86 -11.54 17.18
CA GLY A 191 -1.21 -10.41 17.84
C GLY A 191 -0.34 -10.81 19.04
N LEU A 192 -0.18 -12.12 19.30
CA LEU A 192 0.60 -12.58 20.44
C LEU A 192 2.09 -12.42 20.13
N ARG A 193 2.82 -11.87 21.11
CA ARG A 193 4.27 -11.78 21.05
C ARG A 193 4.89 -13.17 21.00
N TRP A 194 5.78 -13.37 20.04
CA TRP A 194 6.57 -14.57 19.91
C TRP A 194 7.51 -14.71 21.12
N ARG A 195 7.50 -15.90 21.74
CA ARG A 195 8.35 -16.26 22.90
C ARG A 195 9.06 -17.60 22.71
N GLY A 196 9.11 -18.09 21.47
CA GLY A 196 9.75 -19.36 21.15
C GLY A 196 11.26 -19.30 21.39
N ALA A 197 11.89 -20.48 21.56
CA ALA A 197 13.34 -20.58 21.61
C ALA A 197 13.98 -20.69 20.21
N GLN A 198 13.18 -20.96 19.18
CA GLN A 198 13.65 -21.14 17.81
C GLN A 198 12.69 -20.48 16.82
N LEU A 199 13.21 -19.54 16.03
CA LEU A 199 12.44 -18.83 15.02
C LEU A 199 11.98 -19.79 13.91
N PRO A 200 10.73 -19.67 13.42
CA PRO A 200 10.29 -20.33 12.21
C PRO A 200 11.22 -20.00 11.03
N SER A 201 11.40 -20.93 10.09
CA SER A 201 12.29 -20.69 8.92
C SER A 201 11.85 -19.54 8.02
N ASP A 202 10.58 -19.16 8.08
CA ASP A 202 9.94 -18.10 7.30
C ASP A 202 9.64 -16.84 8.11
N TRP A 203 10.23 -16.69 9.31
CA TRP A 203 9.91 -15.62 10.26
C TRP A 203 10.04 -14.21 9.68
N LEU A 204 10.96 -14.02 8.73
CA LEU A 204 11.17 -12.74 8.03
C LEU A 204 9.93 -12.26 7.27
N THR A 205 9.07 -13.18 6.87
CA THR A 205 7.86 -12.95 6.07
C THR A 205 6.56 -13.30 6.78
N SER A 206 6.62 -14.05 7.89
CA SER A 206 5.42 -14.55 8.60
C SER A 206 5.17 -13.90 9.97
N LEU A 207 6.18 -13.26 10.57
CA LEU A 207 6.05 -12.53 11.83
C LEU A 207 6.09 -11.03 11.60
N LEU A 208 5.31 -10.30 12.40
CA LEU A 208 5.17 -8.86 12.33
C LEU A 208 6.01 -8.16 13.41
N LEU A 209 6.34 -6.91 13.13
CA LEU A 209 6.95 -5.95 14.02
C LEU A 209 6.09 -4.69 14.01
N GLU A 210 5.56 -4.35 15.17
CA GLU A 210 4.87 -3.08 15.37
C GLU A 210 5.88 -1.94 15.42
N LYS A 211 5.57 -0.81 14.79
CA LYS A 211 6.48 0.34 14.69
C LYS A 211 6.95 0.86 16.04
N GLY A 212 6.03 0.99 17.01
CA GLY A 212 6.35 1.48 18.35
C GLY A 212 7.36 0.58 19.07
N ASP A 213 7.15 -0.73 19.02
CA ASP A 213 8.07 -1.72 19.60
C ASP A 213 9.41 -1.77 18.85
N LEU A 214 9.39 -1.67 17.52
CA LEU A 214 10.59 -1.60 16.69
C LEU A 214 11.43 -0.36 16.99
N ARG A 215 10.79 0.79 17.22
CA ARG A 215 11.45 2.04 17.63
C ARG A 215 12.19 1.86 18.96
N GLU A 216 11.54 1.33 19.98
CA GLU A 216 12.16 1.10 21.29
C GLU A 216 13.28 0.05 21.23
N TRP A 217 13.07 -1.01 20.45
CA TRP A 217 14.12 -2.00 20.21
C TRP A 217 15.35 -1.39 19.51
N ALA A 218 15.14 -0.58 18.46
CA ALA A 218 16.21 0.02 17.69
C ALA A 218 17.08 0.97 18.52
N LYS A 219 16.47 1.72 19.46
CA LYS A 219 17.22 2.60 20.40
C LYS A 219 18.28 1.83 21.20
N ILE A 220 18.02 0.55 21.52
CA ILE A 220 18.90 -0.29 22.34
C ILE A 220 19.87 -1.09 21.48
N HIS A 221 19.38 -1.68 20.39
CA HIS A 221 20.09 -2.73 19.66
C HIS A 221 20.65 -2.30 18.30
N ALA A 222 20.05 -1.30 17.64
CA ALA A 222 20.42 -0.85 16.31
C ALA A 222 20.26 0.69 16.16
N PRO A 223 21.12 1.49 16.79
CA PRO A 223 20.99 2.95 16.82
C PRO A 223 21.01 3.62 15.43
N GLU A 224 21.58 2.97 14.42
CA GLU A 224 21.54 3.37 13.03
C GLU A 224 20.12 3.32 12.45
N ILE A 225 19.34 2.30 12.79
CA ILE A 225 17.93 2.17 12.38
C ILE A 225 17.07 3.20 13.11
N ALA A 226 17.36 3.46 14.39
CA ALA A 226 16.63 4.43 15.20
C ALA A 226 16.70 5.87 14.66
N LYS A 227 17.67 6.18 13.78
CA LYS A 227 17.80 7.49 13.11
C LYS A 227 16.93 7.64 11.87
N SER A 228 16.32 6.56 11.37
CA SER A 228 15.41 6.62 10.23
C SER A 228 14.22 7.53 10.55
N ARG A 229 13.76 8.32 9.57
CA ARG A 229 12.56 9.15 9.75
C ARG A 229 11.32 8.31 10.06
N LEU A 230 11.32 7.06 9.61
CA LEU A 230 10.22 6.11 9.86
C LEU A 230 10.08 5.78 11.34
N LEU A 231 11.15 5.86 12.13
CA LEU A 231 11.12 5.60 13.56
C LEU A 231 11.24 6.87 14.40
N ALA A 232 11.18 8.06 13.79
CA ALA A 232 11.17 9.31 14.53
C ALA A 232 9.98 9.34 15.51
N GLU A 233 10.19 9.92 16.69
CA GLU A 233 9.09 10.10 17.64
C GLU A 233 8.06 11.07 17.05
N PRO A 234 6.75 10.79 17.20
CA PRO A 234 5.71 11.69 16.74
C PRO A 234 5.92 13.03 17.46
N ASN A 235 6.17 14.08 16.68
CA ASN A 235 6.43 15.41 17.22
C ASN A 235 5.12 15.99 17.78
N LEU A 236 4.78 15.62 19.02
CA LEU A 236 3.58 16.04 19.74
C LEU A 236 3.49 17.57 19.90
N ALA A 237 4.58 18.30 19.66
CA ALA A 237 4.64 19.76 19.82
C ALA A 237 3.90 20.55 18.72
N VAL A 238 3.53 19.94 17.58
CA VAL A 238 2.92 20.69 16.46
C VAL A 238 1.39 20.74 16.52
N VAL A 239 0.74 19.92 17.36
CA VAL A 239 -0.73 19.84 17.43
C VAL A 239 -1.37 21.03 18.18
N ASN A 240 -0.58 21.86 18.89
CA ASN A 240 -1.10 23.01 19.66
C ASN A 240 -0.72 24.39 19.11
N THR A 241 -0.20 24.50 17.89
CA THR A 241 0.06 25.83 17.30
C THR A 241 -1.15 26.26 16.48
N GLU A 242 -2.17 26.76 17.17
CA GLU A 242 -3.19 27.61 16.55
C GLU A 242 -2.47 28.74 15.78
N SER A 243 -2.83 28.87 14.51
CA SER A 243 -2.32 29.88 13.60
C SER A 243 -2.53 31.29 14.20
N PRO A 244 -1.50 32.16 14.28
CA PRO A 244 -1.63 33.51 14.86
C PRO A 244 -2.53 34.47 14.07
N GLU A 245 -3.13 34.07 12.95
CA GLU A 245 -3.89 34.96 12.07
C GLU A 245 -5.36 35.18 12.48
N GLN A 246 -5.88 34.50 13.52
CA GLN A 246 -7.26 34.72 14.00
C GLN A 246 -7.39 35.66 15.22
N ALA A 247 -6.33 36.39 15.59
CA ALA A 247 -6.34 37.26 16.77
C ALA A 247 -6.88 38.69 16.55
N THR A 248 -7.36 39.06 15.35
CA THR A 248 -7.72 40.47 15.06
C THR A 248 -9.15 40.72 14.55
N GLU A 249 -10.08 39.77 14.69
CA GLU A 249 -11.46 39.97 14.21
C GLU A 249 -12.57 39.55 15.21
N ILE A 250 -12.27 39.42 16.50
CA ILE A 250 -13.26 39.10 17.54
C ILE A 250 -13.34 40.20 18.60
N ALA A 251 -13.46 41.47 18.17
CA ALA A 251 -13.72 42.61 19.06
C ALA A 251 -15.10 43.26 18.89
N MET A 252 -15.95 42.82 17.95
CA MET A 252 -17.28 43.40 17.76
C MET A 252 -18.31 42.38 17.26
N THR A 253 -18.71 41.44 18.12
CA THR A 253 -20.04 40.80 18.05
C THR A 253 -20.34 40.04 19.34
N SER A 254 -20.59 40.78 20.41
CA SER A 254 -21.35 40.27 21.55
C SER A 254 -22.81 40.17 21.14
N ALA A 255 -23.31 38.95 20.92
CA ALA A 255 -24.57 38.44 21.48
C ALA A 255 -24.88 37.03 20.94
N VAL A 256 -25.26 36.13 21.85
CA VAL A 256 -25.99 34.86 21.62
C VAL A 256 -25.15 33.64 21.16
N SER A 257 -24.56 32.93 22.13
CA SER A 257 -24.89 31.53 22.47
C SER A 257 -23.71 30.86 23.18
N THR A 258 -23.85 30.74 24.49
CA THR A 258 -22.98 29.93 25.36
C THR A 258 -23.34 28.45 25.14
N SER A 259 -22.53 27.70 24.40
CA SER A 259 -22.50 26.24 24.49
C SER A 259 -21.23 25.84 25.22
N GLY A 260 -21.36 25.72 26.54
CA GLY A 260 -20.29 25.28 27.43
C GLY A 260 -19.85 23.84 27.14
N PRO A 261 -18.68 23.43 27.68
CA PRO A 261 -18.26 22.04 27.66
C PRO A 261 -19.32 21.22 28.40
N SER A 262 -19.95 20.34 27.64
CA SER A 262 -21.10 19.57 28.06
C SER A 262 -20.79 18.75 29.31
N GLU A 263 -21.48 19.12 30.38
CA GLU A 263 -21.56 18.55 31.70
C GLU A 263 -22.24 17.16 31.67
N TRP A 264 -21.70 16.21 30.88
CA TRP A 264 -22.13 14.80 30.91
C TRP A 264 -21.52 14.07 32.11
N ALA A 265 -21.63 14.69 33.29
CA ALA A 265 -21.24 14.11 34.56
C ALA A 265 -22.20 12.96 34.94
N ASN A 266 -21.92 11.80 34.36
CA ASN A 266 -21.78 10.52 35.06
C ASN A 266 -23.00 9.78 35.64
N THR A 267 -24.23 10.03 35.19
CA THR A 267 -25.42 9.25 35.65
C THR A 267 -26.22 8.54 34.55
N GLY A 268 -25.83 8.65 33.29
CA GLY A 268 -26.49 7.94 32.17
C GLY A 268 -26.14 6.45 32.12
N SER A 269 -27.11 5.62 31.73
CA SER A 269 -26.87 4.20 31.45
C SER A 269 -25.84 4.06 30.31
N TRP A 270 -25.09 2.96 30.26
CA TRP A 270 -24.12 2.75 29.17
C TRP A 270 -24.79 2.78 27.79
N GLN A 271 -26.09 2.41 27.72
CA GLN A 271 -26.88 2.48 26.50
C GLN A 271 -27.10 3.91 26.03
N ASP A 272 -27.28 4.87 26.96
CA ASP A 272 -27.44 6.28 26.61
C ASP A 272 -26.12 6.86 26.10
N LYS A 273 -25.01 6.50 26.74
CA LYS A 273 -23.66 6.86 26.26
C LYS A 273 -23.38 6.27 24.88
N ALA A 274 -23.75 5.02 24.64
CA ALA A 274 -23.62 4.37 23.33
C ALA A 274 -24.46 5.06 22.25
N ARG A 275 -25.68 5.53 22.57
CA ARG A 275 -26.51 6.29 21.63
C ARG A 275 -25.92 7.67 21.33
N GLY A 276 -25.37 8.37 22.32
CA GLY A 276 -24.66 9.63 22.11
C GLY A 276 -23.47 9.48 21.15
N ILE A 277 -22.65 8.44 21.33
CA ILE A 277 -21.56 8.13 20.40
C ILE A 277 -22.11 7.79 19.00
N ALA A 278 -23.22 7.06 18.92
CA ALA A 278 -23.85 6.74 17.64
C ALA A 278 -24.35 8.01 16.92
N ASP A 279 -24.89 8.98 17.66
CA ASP A 279 -25.28 10.29 17.13
C ASP A 279 -24.08 11.05 16.56
N GLU A 280 -22.98 11.14 17.32
CA GLU A 280 -21.72 11.77 16.85
C GLU A 280 -21.23 11.15 15.53
N LEU A 281 -21.19 9.81 15.47
CA LEU A 281 -20.76 9.08 14.26
C LEU A 281 -21.74 9.28 13.10
N PHE A 282 -23.05 9.31 13.36
CA PHE A 282 -24.07 9.50 12.34
C PHE A 282 -24.05 10.91 11.76
N ASP A 283 -23.85 11.93 12.59
CA ASP A 283 -23.79 13.33 12.16
C ASP A 283 -22.52 13.56 11.33
N HIS A 284 -21.38 13.00 11.75
CA HIS A 284 -20.14 13.00 10.99
C HIS A 284 -20.32 12.35 9.60
N ASP A 285 -20.83 11.13 9.55
CA ASP A 285 -21.07 10.39 8.32
C ASP A 285 -22.12 11.07 7.41
N THR A 286 -23.13 11.70 8.00
CA THR A 286 -24.13 12.49 7.26
C THR A 286 -23.49 13.73 6.63
N SER A 287 -22.57 14.40 7.33
CA SER A 287 -21.83 15.55 6.77
C SER A 287 -20.96 15.15 5.58
N LEU A 288 -20.44 13.93 5.58
CA LEU A 288 -19.64 13.35 4.50
C LEU A 288 -20.49 12.64 3.43
N GLN A 289 -21.81 12.65 3.54
CA GLN A 289 -22.74 11.92 2.66
C GLN A 289 -22.43 10.41 2.54
N THR A 290 -21.84 9.82 3.57
CA THR A 290 -21.41 8.41 3.61
C THR A 290 -22.13 7.68 4.74
N ARG A 291 -23.39 7.27 4.52
CA ARG A 291 -24.17 6.53 5.53
C ARG A 291 -23.75 5.07 5.59
N ASP A 292 -23.44 4.58 6.79
CA ASP A 292 -23.08 3.19 7.03
C ASP A 292 -24.29 2.34 7.49
N SER A 293 -24.11 1.02 7.56
CA SER A 293 -25.12 0.09 8.07
C SER A 293 -25.15 0.08 9.61
N LEU A 294 -26.31 -0.24 10.20
CA LEU A 294 -26.47 -0.40 11.65
C LEU A 294 -25.44 -1.37 12.27
N LYS A 295 -25.06 -2.42 11.53
CA LYS A 295 -24.05 -3.39 11.96
C LYS A 295 -22.68 -2.73 12.12
N ASN A 296 -22.29 -1.87 11.17
CA ASN A 296 -21.01 -1.18 11.23
C ASN A 296 -21.00 -0.05 12.27
N TYR A 297 -22.12 0.70 12.42
CA TYR A 297 -22.27 1.63 13.54
C TYR A 297 -22.08 0.94 14.89
N SER A 298 -22.67 -0.25 15.09
CA SER A 298 -22.51 -0.97 16.35
C SER A 298 -21.05 -1.35 16.66
N LYS A 299 -20.25 -1.66 15.63
CA LYS A 299 -18.82 -1.94 15.75
C LYS A 299 -18.02 -0.67 16.10
N ARG A 300 -18.28 0.44 15.39
CA ARG A 300 -17.60 1.72 15.63
C ARG A 300 -17.93 2.28 17.00
N VAL A 301 -19.19 2.25 17.40
CA VAL A 301 -19.63 2.68 18.75
C VAL A 301 -18.92 1.85 19.83
N MET A 302 -18.80 0.53 19.66
CA MET A 302 -18.09 -0.32 20.61
C MET A 302 -16.61 0.08 20.75
N ASN A 303 -15.90 0.36 19.65
CA ASN A 303 -14.50 0.77 19.69
C ASN A 303 -14.34 2.10 20.46
N VAL A 304 -15.16 3.11 20.13
CA VAL A 304 -15.14 4.41 20.82
C VAL A 304 -15.52 4.27 22.29
N MET A 305 -16.46 3.38 22.64
CA MET A 305 -16.77 3.08 24.04
C MET A 305 -15.57 2.51 24.80
N GLN A 306 -14.76 1.65 24.16
CA GLN A 306 -13.57 1.09 24.76
C GLN A 306 -12.48 2.15 24.95
N GLU A 307 -12.27 3.00 23.95
CA GLU A 307 -11.35 4.14 24.02
C GLU A 307 -11.74 5.11 25.15
N ARG A 308 -13.04 5.39 25.30
CA ARG A 308 -13.60 6.24 26.37
C ARG A 308 -13.77 5.52 27.71
N GLN A 309 -13.31 4.27 27.84
CA GLN A 309 -13.44 3.43 29.05
C GLN A 309 -14.88 3.33 29.59
N ILE A 310 -15.88 3.29 28.70
CA ILE A 310 -17.29 3.14 29.05
C ILE A 310 -17.62 1.66 29.17
N HIS A 311 -17.96 1.24 30.39
CA HIS A 311 -18.26 -0.15 30.71
C HIS A 311 -19.76 -0.39 30.84
N GLY A 312 -20.20 -1.59 30.48
CA GLY A 312 -21.54 -2.08 30.77
C GLY A 312 -21.66 -2.60 32.21
N PRO A 313 -22.84 -3.07 32.63
CA PRO A 313 -23.09 -3.57 33.99
C PRO A 313 -22.25 -4.81 34.35
N ARG A 314 -21.73 -5.52 33.34
CA ARG A 314 -20.87 -6.71 33.50
C ARG A 314 -19.41 -6.43 33.18
N GLY A 315 -19.01 -5.16 33.09
CA GLY A 315 -17.65 -4.76 32.70
C GLY A 315 -17.55 -4.41 31.22
N ARG A 316 -16.40 -4.74 30.61
CA ARG A 316 -16.09 -4.37 29.21
C ARG A 316 -17.08 -5.03 28.25
N ILE A 317 -17.55 -4.25 27.27
CA ILE A 317 -18.39 -4.75 26.18
C ILE A 317 -17.46 -5.00 24.98
N ASP A 318 -17.27 -6.27 24.65
CA ASP A 318 -16.38 -6.77 23.59
C ASP A 318 -17.14 -7.31 22.36
N ASN A 319 -18.46 -7.44 22.47
CA ASN A 319 -19.31 -7.92 21.39
C ASN A 319 -20.18 -6.78 20.81
N PRO A 320 -19.98 -6.40 19.53
CA PRO A 320 -20.75 -5.31 18.91
C PRO A 320 -22.24 -5.64 18.78
N LEU A 321 -22.63 -6.92 18.75
CA LEU A 321 -24.03 -7.34 18.74
C LEU A 321 -24.76 -6.95 20.03
N THR A 322 -24.05 -6.85 21.16
CA THR A 322 -24.63 -6.37 22.42
C THR A 322 -24.99 -4.89 22.31
N VAL A 323 -24.10 -4.06 21.77
CA VAL A 323 -24.35 -2.63 21.49
C VAL A 323 -25.51 -2.48 20.52
N GLN A 324 -25.51 -3.28 19.44
CA GLN A 324 -26.59 -3.29 18.46
C GLN A 324 -27.94 -3.58 19.14
N ARG A 325 -28.08 -4.72 19.81
CA ARG A 325 -29.36 -5.18 20.38
C ARG A 325 -29.88 -4.30 21.52
N GLU A 326 -28.98 -3.86 22.39
CA GLU A 326 -29.39 -3.23 23.65
C GLU A 326 -29.47 -1.70 23.55
N ALA A 327 -28.61 -1.08 22.75
CA ALA A 327 -28.58 0.38 22.58
C ALA A 327 -29.21 0.86 21.27
N LEU A 328 -28.89 0.24 20.12
CA LEU A 328 -29.12 0.84 18.80
C LEU A 328 -30.34 0.30 18.02
N GLN A 329 -30.75 -0.96 18.24
CA GLN A 329 -31.76 -1.68 17.46
C GLN A 329 -33.20 -1.31 17.87
N GLY A 330 -34.13 -1.44 16.91
CA GLY A 330 -35.57 -1.22 17.09
C GLY A 330 -35.90 0.28 17.15
N ASP A 331 -36.90 0.63 17.96
CA ASP A 331 -37.37 2.01 18.14
C ASP A 331 -36.42 2.88 18.99
N LYS A 332 -35.27 2.33 19.39
CA LYS A 332 -34.36 2.95 20.35
C LYS A 332 -33.54 4.08 19.73
N TRP A 333 -32.93 3.84 18.57
CA TRP A 333 -32.07 4.80 17.90
C TRP A 333 -32.26 4.79 16.38
N TRP A 334 -32.04 3.64 15.73
CA TRP A 334 -32.03 3.57 14.26
C TRP A 334 -33.37 3.97 13.60
N ALA A 335 -34.50 3.59 14.19
CA ALA A 335 -35.82 3.93 13.65
C ALA A 335 -36.14 5.43 13.69
N LYS A 336 -35.47 6.21 14.55
CA LYS A 336 -35.67 7.66 14.67
C LYS A 336 -34.83 8.47 13.70
N LYS A 337 -33.87 7.85 13.01
CA LYS A 337 -33.00 8.51 12.03
C LYS A 337 -33.70 8.56 10.67
N GLN A 338 -33.66 9.73 10.03
CA GLN A 338 -34.23 9.88 8.69
C GLN A 338 -33.46 8.99 7.71
N LYS A 339 -34.22 8.17 6.96
CA LYS A 339 -33.67 7.22 5.99
C LYS A 339 -32.92 7.90 4.86
#